data_AF-A0A961KZ52-F1
#
_entry.id   AF-A0A961KZ52-F1
#
_cell.length_a   1.000
_cell.length_b   1.000
_cell.length_c   1.000
_cell.angle_alpha   90.00
_cell.angle_beta   90.00
_cell.angle_gamma   90.00
#
_symmetry.space_group_name_H-M   'P 1'
#
loop_
_entity.id
_entity.type
_entity.pdbx_description
1 polymer ?
#
loop_
_entity_poly.entity_id
_entity_poly.type
_entity_poly.pdbx_seq_one_letter_code
_entity_poly.pdbx_strand_id
1 'polypeptide(L)' 'MQYKPLGRTGLLVSELCFGTMTFGGQGELWSKIGALGQSEAEDLIRTALDSGINFIDTADVYSEGRSEEITGQALKSLG' A
#
# COMPACT_ATOMS: atom_id res chain seq x y z
N MET A 1 13.73 -8.02 8.58
CA MET A 1 12.67 -7.12 9.09
C MET A 1 12.71 -7.06 10.61
N GLN A 2 12.50 -5.88 11.20
CA GLN A 2 12.22 -5.70 12.64
C GLN A 2 10.71 -5.50 12.85
N TYR A 3 10.17 -6.03 13.94
CA TYR A 3 8.74 -5.94 14.23
C TYR A 3 8.47 -5.30 15.60
N LYS A 4 7.36 -4.58 15.72
CA LYS A 4 6.93 -3.86 16.93
C LYS A 4 5.44 -4.13 17.22
N PRO A 5 5.04 -4.19 18.50
CA PRO A 5 3.63 -4.27 18.85
C PRO A 5 2.90 -2.97 18.48
N LEU A 6 1.75 -3.06 17.83
CA LEU A 6 0.91 -1.90 17.53
C LEU A 6 0.08 -1.52 18.75
N GLY A 7 0.64 -0.68 19.62
CA GLY A 7 -0.01 -0.24 20.84
C GLY A 7 -0.47 -1.42 21.71
N ARG A 8 -1.77 -1.45 22.06
CA ARG A 8 -2.38 -2.53 22.88
C ARG A 8 -3.34 -3.42 22.09
N THR A 9 -3.19 -3.47 20.76
CA THR A 9 -4.09 -4.20 19.86
C THR A 9 -3.81 -5.70 19.79
N GLY A 10 -2.63 -6.14 20.22
CA GLY A 10 -2.16 -7.51 20.04
C GLY A 10 -1.56 -7.80 18.65
N LEU A 11 -1.59 -6.82 17.74
CA LEU A 11 -0.95 -6.93 16.42
C LEU A 11 0.56 -6.70 16.53
N LEU A 12 1.33 -7.47 15.75
CA LEU A 12 2.77 -7.32 15.58
C LEU A 12 3.04 -6.88 14.13
N VAL A 13 3.52 -5.65 13.96
CA VAL A 13 3.70 -5.00 12.65
C VAL A 13 5.18 -4.76 12.34
N SER A 14 5.56 -4.74 11.07
CA SER A 14 6.88 -4.31 10.64
C SER A 14 7.15 -2.87 11.08
N GLU A 15 8.40 -2.57 11.47
CA GLU A 15 8.79 -1.21 11.89
C GLU A 15 8.65 -0.19 10.75
N LEU A 16 8.72 -0.66 9.51
CA LEU A 16 8.39 0.11 8.31
C LEU A 16 6.99 -0.26 7.80
N CYS A 17 6.22 0.75 7.42
CA CYS A 17 4.92 0.63 6.78
C CYS A 17 5.03 0.99 5.29
N PHE A 18 4.35 0.24 4.42
CA PHE A 18 4.30 0.53 2.99
C PHE A 18 3.09 1.41 2.66
N GLY A 19 3.32 2.65 2.22
CA GLY A 19 2.26 3.60 1.87
C GLY A 19 1.87 3.55 0.39
N THR A 20 0.59 3.78 0.09
CA THR A 20 0.01 3.58 -1.26
C THR A 20 -0.53 4.87 -1.91
N MET A 21 -0.17 6.05 -1.38
CA MET A 21 -0.68 7.35 -1.86
C MET A 21 -0.37 7.64 -3.35
N THR A 22 0.65 6.98 -3.93
CA THR A 22 1.05 7.14 -5.34
C THR A 22 0.27 6.24 -6.30
N PHE A 23 -0.65 5.41 -5.79
CA PHE A 23 -1.41 4.47 -6.60
C PHE A 23 -2.63 5.13 -7.22
N GLY A 24 -2.78 4.92 -8.53
CA GLY A 24 -3.99 5.29 -9.26
C GLY A 24 -4.29 6.78 -9.33
N GLY A 25 -3.30 7.67 -9.13
CA GLY A 25 -3.54 9.11 -9.15
C GLY A 25 -4.08 9.60 -10.50
N GLN A 26 -5.21 10.31 -10.40
CA GLN A 26 -5.96 10.87 -11.52
C GLN A 26 -6.34 12.34 -11.23
N GLY A 27 -6.79 13.06 -12.26
CA GLY A 27 -7.12 14.48 -12.12
C GLY A 27 -5.90 15.37 -11.89
N GLU A 28 -6.12 16.66 -11.59
CA GLU A 28 -5.03 17.64 -11.53
C GLU A 28 -4.15 17.49 -10.28
N LEU A 29 -4.73 17.06 -9.15
CA LEU A 29 -4.02 16.96 -7.88
C LEU A 29 -3.27 15.63 -7.74
N TRP A 30 -3.95 14.50 -7.88
CA TRP A 30 -3.37 13.18 -7.58
C TRP A 30 -2.38 12.70 -8.63
N SER A 31 -2.55 13.07 -9.91
CA SER A 31 -1.58 12.73 -10.96
C SER A 31 -0.19 13.32 -10.70
N LYS A 32 -0.08 14.42 -9.94
CA LYS A 32 1.20 15.02 -9.53
C LYS A 32 1.87 14.30 -8.36
N ILE A 33 1.10 13.54 -7.56
CA ILE A 33 1.60 12.75 -6.44
C ILE A 33 2.14 11.40 -6.95
N GLY A 34 1.39 10.73 -7.83
CA GLY A 34 1.82 9.51 -8.49
C GLY A 34 0.65 8.88 -9.25
N ALA A 35 0.95 8.23 -10.38
CA ALA A 35 -0.04 7.62 -11.26
C ALA A 35 0.27 6.13 -11.51
N LEU A 36 0.76 5.42 -10.49
CA LEU A 36 1.13 4.01 -10.63
C LEU A 36 -0.10 3.17 -10.92
N GLY A 37 -0.01 2.34 -11.96
CA GLY A 37 -1.04 1.41 -12.37
C GLY A 37 -1.02 0.12 -11.55
N GLN A 38 -1.89 -0.82 -11.94
CA GLN A 38 -2.04 -2.10 -11.24
C GLN A 38 -0.75 -2.92 -11.24
N SER A 39 -0.06 -3.01 -12.39
CA SER A 39 1.15 -3.83 -12.52
C SER A 39 2.30 -3.30 -11.67
N GLU A 40 2.52 -1.98 -11.69
CA GLU A 40 3.58 -1.35 -10.91
C GLU A 40 3.28 -1.44 -9.41
N ALA A 41 2.02 -1.27 -9.01
CA ALA A 41 1.60 -1.46 -7.62
C ALA A 41 1.81 -2.90 -7.15
N GLU A 42 1.48 -3.91 -7.98
CA GLU A 42 1.72 -5.32 -7.69
C GLU A 42 3.21 -5.63 -7.49
N ASP A 43 4.09 -5.11 -8.36
CA ASP A 43 5.53 -5.32 -8.23
C ASP A 43 6.09 -4.69 -6.95
N LEU A 44 5.64 -3.48 -6.60
CA LEU A 44 6.05 -2.81 -5.37
C LEU A 44 5.53 -3.52 -4.11
N ILE A 45 4.26 -3.92 -4.09
CA ILE A 45 3.69 -4.67 -2.97
C ILE A 45 4.40 -6.02 -2.82
N ARG A 46 4.63 -6.75 -3.92
CA ARG A 46 5.40 -8.01 -3.90
C ARG A 46 6.77 -7.79 -3.26
N THR A 47 7.50 -6.76 -3.69
CA THR A 47 8.82 -6.43 -3.14
C THR A 47 8.76 -6.13 -1.64
N ALA A 48 7.74 -5.40 -1.19
CA ALA A 48 7.53 -5.09 0.22
C ALA A 48 7.25 -6.36 1.04
N LEU A 49 6.35 -7.22 0.58
CA LEU A 49 6.00 -8.49 1.22
C LEU A 49 7.19 -9.44 1.27
N ASP A 50 7.93 -9.60 0.16
CA ASP A 50 9.14 -10.44 0.08
C ASP A 50 10.25 -9.94 1.03
N SER A 51 10.26 -8.63 1.33
CA SER A 51 11.18 -8.01 2.31
C SER A 51 10.71 -8.15 3.76
N GLY A 52 9.52 -8.74 3.99
CA GLY A 52 8.93 -8.99 5.29
C GLY A 52 8.04 -7.87 5.83
N ILE A 53 7.62 -6.89 5.00
CA ILE A 53 6.63 -5.90 5.43
C ILE A 53 5.28 -6.59 5.56
N ASN A 54 4.56 -6.33 6.66
CA ASN A 54 3.20 -6.82 6.88
C ASN A 54 2.21 -5.70 7.23
N PHE A 55 2.64 -4.44 7.07
CA PHE A 55 1.88 -3.25 7.42
C PHE A 55 1.79 -2.32 6.20
N ILE A 56 0.56 -2.08 5.74
CA ILE A 56 0.25 -1.28 4.55
C ILE A 56 -0.66 -0.13 4.98
N ASP A 57 -0.35 1.08 4.51
CA ASP A 57 -1.11 2.31 4.73
C ASP A 57 -1.81 2.72 3.42
N THR A 58 -3.12 2.93 3.50
CA THR A 58 -3.98 3.42 2.42
C THR A 58 -5.10 4.28 3.01
N ALA A 59 -5.86 4.99 2.16
CA ALA A 59 -7.01 5.77 2.58
C ALA A 59 -8.03 5.93 1.44
N ASP A 60 -9.30 6.10 1.81
CA ASP A 60 -10.43 6.42 0.92
C ASP A 60 -10.19 7.74 0.15
N VAL A 61 -9.48 8.70 0.74
CA VAL A 61 -9.14 9.95 0.07
C VAL A 61 -8.06 9.80 -0.99
N TYR A 62 -7.20 8.77 -0.91
CA TYR A 62 -6.09 8.59 -1.87
C TYR A 62 -6.64 8.25 -3.25
N SER A 63 -6.56 9.21 -4.17
CA SER A 63 -7.12 9.10 -5.51
C SER A 63 -8.61 8.72 -5.50
N GLU A 64 -9.37 9.27 -4.54
CA GLU A 64 -10.82 9.03 -4.40
C GLU A 64 -11.19 7.53 -4.31
N GLY A 65 -10.43 6.78 -3.51
CA GLY A 65 -10.64 5.35 -3.24
C GLY A 65 -9.93 4.43 -4.23
N ARG A 66 -9.43 4.97 -5.35
CA ARG A 66 -8.75 4.17 -6.37
C ARG A 66 -7.48 3.49 -5.83
N SER A 67 -6.80 4.10 -4.87
CA SER A 67 -5.64 3.49 -4.22
C SER A 67 -6.03 2.19 -3.51
N GLU A 68 -7.13 2.18 -2.75
CA GLU A 68 -7.62 0.99 -2.05
C GLU A 68 -8.01 -0.13 -3.00
N GLU A 69 -8.66 0.20 -4.13
CA GLU A 69 -9.02 -0.78 -5.16
C GLU A 69 -7.77 -1.47 -5.74
N ILE A 70 -6.75 -0.69 -6.08
CA ILE A 70 -5.48 -1.21 -6.62
C ILE A 70 -4.75 -2.07 -5.59
N THR A 71 -4.66 -1.59 -4.35
CA THR A 71 -4.02 -2.33 -3.24
C THR A 71 -4.76 -3.65 -2.97
N GLY A 72 -6.09 -3.62 -2.89
CA GLY A 72 -6.89 -4.83 -2.66
C GLY A 72 -6.75 -5.86 -3.77
N GLN A 73 -6.75 -5.41 -5.03
CA GLN A 73 -6.51 -6.29 -6.17
C GLN A 73 -5.10 -6.86 -6.16
N ALA A 74 -4.09 -6.04 -5.83
CA ALA A 74 -2.70 -6.49 -5.78
C ALA A 74 -2.50 -7.55 -4.68
N LEU A 75 -3.05 -7.34 -3.48
CA LEU A 75 -2.99 -8.32 -2.41
C LEU A 75 -3.64 -9.64 -2.83
N LYS A 76 -4.84 -9.58 -3.43
CA LYS A 76 -5.54 -10.77 -3.95
C LYS A 76 -4.74 -11.52 -5.02
N SER A 77 -3.99 -10.81 -5.86
CA SER A 77 -3.10 -11.41 -6.88
C SER A 77 -1.88 -12.10 -6.25
N LEU A 78 -1.45 -11.67 -5.07
CA LEU A 78 -0.20 -12.10 -4.43
C LEU A 78 -0.40 -13.21 -3.37
N GLY A 79 -1.59 -13.35 -2.78
CA GLY A 79 -1.94 -14.46 -1.87
C GLY A 79 -2.78 -14.05 -0.69
#